data_AF-A0A256YAK0-F1
#
_entry.id   AF-A0A256YAK0-F1
#
_cell.length_a   1.000
_cell.length_b   1.000
_cell.length_c   1.000
_cell.angle_alpha   90.00
_cell.angle_beta   90.00
_cell.angle_gamma   90.00
#
_symmetry.space_group_name_H-M   'P 1'
#
loop_
_entity.id
_entity.type
_entity.pdbx_description
1 polymer ?
#
loop_
_entity_poly.entity_id
_entity_poly.type
_entity_poly.pdbx_seq_one_letter_code
_entity_poly.pdbx_strand_id
1 'polypeptide(L)'
;MSDLEMHTTLRCSGSIPEAEDKNVYTEYIVLELERPVSVTTTWPVWIGKKPNKGIVRSIMSSEAPYSVALASNNDMPFEQKKEYDFKVIIKRKDANARLKEIEELVIIYPLEMLVECNSFESTEAGLALRNVPYQTLKEISDYEKEKDKFIFPCSLYVTRAPVEAIQAPIVLNARYVVYSDYITKVYKAP
;
A
#
# COMPACT_ATOMS: atom_id res chain seq x y z
N MET A 1 5.62 1.21 -27.98
CA MET A 1 6.47 0.49 -27.01
C MET A 1 5.76 -0.82 -26.74
N SER A 2 6.39 -1.96 -27.03
CA SER A 2 5.75 -3.27 -26.86
C SER A 2 5.70 -3.62 -25.38
N ASP A 3 4.49 -3.82 -24.86
CA ASP A 3 4.27 -4.46 -23.57
C ASP A 3 4.82 -5.89 -23.68
N LEU A 4 5.98 -6.13 -23.05
CA LEU A 4 6.47 -7.48 -22.84
C LEU A 4 5.60 -8.10 -21.75
N GLU A 5 4.55 -8.80 -22.16
CA GLU A 5 3.79 -9.67 -21.28
C GLU A 5 4.73 -10.75 -20.73
N MET A 6 5.09 -10.64 -19.45
CA MET A 6 5.80 -11.69 -18.74
C MET A 6 4.83 -12.86 -18.52
N HIS A 7 4.98 -13.90 -19.33
CA HIS A 7 4.31 -15.18 -19.09
C HIS A 7 5.19 -16.06 -18.20
N THR A 8 4.84 -16.17 -16.93
CA THR A 8 5.44 -17.17 -16.04
C THR A 8 4.68 -18.48 -16.20
N THR A 9 5.34 -19.51 -16.73
CA THR A 9 4.77 -20.87 -16.82
C THR A 9 5.29 -21.70 -15.65
N LEU A 10 4.38 -22.17 -14.80
CA LEU A 10 4.69 -23.07 -13.68
C LEU A 10 4.23 -24.49 -14.04
N ARG A 11 5.11 -25.48 -13.86
CA ARG A 11 4.78 -26.89 -14.00
C ARG A 11 4.94 -27.56 -12.65
N CYS A 12 3.82 -27.92 -12.03
CA CYS A 12 3.80 -28.71 -10.79
C CYS A 12 3.57 -30.17 -11.14
N SER A 13 4.39 -31.06 -10.58
CA SER A 13 4.22 -32.51 -10.66
C SER A 13 4.23 -33.08 -9.25
N GLY A 14 3.16 -33.78 -8.89
CA GLY A 14 3.03 -34.50 -7.62
C GLY A 14 2.32 -35.83 -7.86
N SER A 15 2.65 -36.83 -7.04
CA SER A 15 1.97 -38.12 -7.04
C SER A 15 0.57 -37.96 -6.44
N ILE A 16 -0.47 -38.14 -7.26
CA ILE A 16 -1.84 -38.30 -6.79
C ILE A 16 -1.90 -39.70 -6.14
N PRO A 17 -2.20 -39.83 -4.84
CA PRO A 17 -2.31 -41.14 -4.22
C PRO A 17 -3.41 -41.96 -4.92
N GLU A 18 -3.07 -43.19 -5.32
CA GLU A 18 -4.02 -44.11 -5.95
C GLU A 18 -5.11 -44.49 -4.95
N ALA A 19 -6.31 -43.96 -5.13
CA ALA A 19 -7.50 -44.49 -4.49
C ALA A 19 -8.08 -45.60 -5.38
N GLU A 20 -8.05 -46.84 -4.89
CA GLU A 20 -8.79 -47.96 -5.47
C GLU A 20 -10.30 -47.60 -5.53
N ASP A 21 -10.89 -47.78 -6.72
CA ASP A 21 -12.34 -47.85 -6.96
C ASP A 21 -13.24 -46.60 -6.92
N LYS A 22 -12.78 -45.38 -7.30
CA LYS A 22 -13.73 -44.29 -7.62
C LYS A 22 -13.38 -43.45 -8.85
N ASN A 23 -14.40 -43.28 -9.71
CA ASN A 23 -14.44 -42.41 -10.88
C ASN A 23 -13.99 -40.97 -10.57
N VAL A 24 -12.98 -40.50 -11.30
CA VAL A 24 -12.59 -39.10 -11.56
C VAL A 24 -12.69 -38.14 -10.37
N TYR A 25 -11.61 -38.02 -9.58
CA TYR A 25 -11.45 -36.89 -8.67
C TYR A 25 -11.09 -35.62 -9.48
N THR A 26 -11.92 -34.57 -9.41
CA THR A 26 -11.46 -33.20 -9.67
C THR A 26 -10.62 -32.76 -8.47
N GLU A 27 -9.33 -33.05 -8.50
CA GLU A 27 -8.40 -32.44 -7.55
C GLU A 27 -8.11 -31.00 -8.02
N TYR A 28 -8.30 -30.05 -7.10
CA TYR A 28 -7.91 -28.66 -7.31
C TYR A 28 -6.51 -28.49 -6.75
N ILE A 29 -5.56 -28.05 -7.58
CA ILE A 29 -4.27 -27.56 -7.08
C ILE A 29 -4.45 -26.08 -6.80
N VAL A 30 -4.17 -25.68 -5.55
CA VAL A 30 -4.06 -24.27 -5.15
C VAL A 30 -2.58 -23.93 -5.07
N LEU A 31 -2.12 -23.05 -5.97
CA LEU A 31 -0.77 -22.48 -5.91
C LEU A 31 -0.86 -21.15 -5.17
N GLU A 32 -0.30 -21.10 -3.97
CA GLU A 32 -0.11 -19.86 -3.23
C GLU A 32 1.24 -19.26 -3.62
N LEU A 33 1.23 -18.14 -4.34
CA LEU A 33 2.44 -17.43 -4.75
C LEU A 33 2.67 -16.22 -3.85
N GLU A 34 3.85 -16.19 -3.24
CA GLU A 34 4.33 -15.03 -2.50
C GLU A 34 4.96 -14.02 -3.48
N ARG A 35 4.41 -12.80 -3.52
CA ARG A 35 4.86 -11.73 -4.39
C ARG A 35 5.26 -10.50 -3.57
N PRO A 36 6.54 -10.10 -3.55
CA PRO A 36 6.92 -8.79 -3.07
C PRO A 36 6.44 -7.72 -4.04
N VAL A 37 5.95 -6.61 -3.50
CA VAL A 37 5.46 -5.46 -4.25
C VAL A 37 6.13 -4.21 -3.68
N SER A 38 6.56 -3.31 -4.56
CA SER A 38 7.12 -2.02 -4.20
C SER A 38 6.43 -0.92 -4.99
N VAL A 39 5.96 0.11 -4.31
CA VAL A 39 5.26 1.24 -4.92
C VAL A 39 5.62 2.54 -4.22
N THR A 40 5.80 3.59 -5.01
CA THR A 40 5.99 4.95 -4.50
C THR A 40 4.70 5.73 -4.71
N THR A 41 4.29 6.47 -3.69
CA THR A 41 3.13 7.35 -3.71
C THR A 41 3.56 8.76 -3.40
N THR A 42 3.23 9.72 -4.25
CA THR A 42 3.57 11.13 -4.05
C THR A 42 2.32 11.95 -3.78
N TRP A 43 2.33 12.74 -2.72
CA TRP A 43 1.30 13.71 -2.39
C TRP A 43 1.83 15.13 -2.60
N PRO A 44 1.42 15.81 -3.68
CA PRO A 44 1.86 17.17 -3.95
C PRO A 44 1.10 18.15 -3.04
N VAL A 45 1.62 18.38 -1.84
CA VAL A 45 1.04 19.36 -0.92
C VAL A 45 1.56 20.76 -1.25
N TRP A 46 0.72 21.76 -1.00
CA TRP A 46 1.10 23.17 -1.16
C TRP A 46 1.25 23.79 0.22
N ILE A 47 2.30 24.59 0.42
CA ILE A 47 2.53 25.35 1.65
C ILE A 47 2.63 26.84 1.33
N GLY A 48 2.03 27.69 2.18
CA GLY A 48 2.00 29.14 2.00
C GLY A 48 0.63 29.73 2.27
N LYS A 49 0.32 30.91 1.72
CA LYS A 49 -0.96 31.61 1.98
C LYS A 49 -1.90 31.68 0.78
N LYS A 50 -1.38 31.86 -0.45
CA LYS A 50 -2.19 32.02 -1.67
C LYS A 50 -1.45 31.51 -2.90
N PRO A 51 -2.16 31.05 -3.95
CA PRO A 51 -3.60 30.88 -4.05
C PRO A 51 -4.09 29.59 -3.36
N ASN A 52 -5.36 29.57 -2.93
CA ASN A 52 -5.98 28.35 -2.41
C ASN A 52 -6.09 27.31 -3.52
N LYS A 53 -5.67 26.09 -3.21
CA LYS A 53 -5.84 24.88 -3.99
C LYS A 53 -6.84 24.02 -3.22
N GLY A 54 -7.89 23.54 -3.88
CA GLY A 54 -8.77 22.56 -3.25
C GLY A 54 -8.02 21.26 -2.89
N ILE A 55 -8.73 20.29 -2.34
CA ILE A 55 -8.18 18.99 -1.95
C ILE A 55 -7.42 18.33 -3.12
N VAL A 56 -6.12 18.10 -2.94
CA VAL A 56 -5.28 17.37 -3.88
C VAL A 56 -5.02 15.96 -3.35
N ARG A 57 -5.21 14.94 -4.19
CA ARG A 57 -4.97 13.53 -3.82
C ARG A 57 -3.54 13.12 -4.12
N SER A 58 -3.06 12.13 -3.38
CA SER A 58 -1.79 11.46 -3.70
C SER A 58 -1.90 10.59 -4.95
N ILE A 59 -0.75 10.35 -5.61
CA ILE A 59 -0.65 9.62 -6.87
C ILE A 59 0.34 8.47 -6.69
N MET A 60 -0.06 7.24 -7.03
CA MET A 60 0.82 6.07 -7.05
C MET A 60 1.60 6.02 -8.36
N SER A 61 2.85 5.56 -8.31
CA SER A 61 3.73 5.42 -9.48
C SER A 61 3.31 4.29 -10.42
N SER A 62 2.60 3.28 -9.92
CA SER A 62 2.15 2.11 -10.66
C SER A 62 0.93 1.47 -9.98
N GLU A 63 0.12 0.76 -10.76
CA GLU A 63 -0.95 -0.09 -10.22
C GLU A 63 -0.35 -1.21 -9.36
N ALA A 64 -1.05 -1.57 -8.29
CA ALA A 64 -0.60 -2.58 -7.34
C ALA A 64 -1.78 -3.29 -6.67
N PRO A 65 -1.60 -4.51 -6.13
CA PRO A 65 -2.70 -5.28 -5.55
C PRO A 65 -3.35 -4.63 -4.33
N TYR A 66 -2.60 -3.78 -3.63
CA TYR A 66 -3.08 -2.88 -2.60
C TYR A 66 -2.73 -1.46 -3.02
N SER A 67 -3.71 -0.55 -2.99
CA SER A 67 -3.43 0.86 -3.15
C SER A 67 -2.87 1.44 -1.85
N VAL A 68 -1.88 2.31 -1.98
CA VAL A 68 -1.30 3.08 -0.89
C VAL A 68 -1.57 4.55 -1.18
N ALA A 69 -2.15 5.27 -0.23
CA ALA A 69 -2.57 6.65 -0.43
C ALA A 69 -2.32 7.53 0.80
N LEU A 70 -2.02 8.80 0.54
CA LEU A 70 -2.01 9.89 1.52
C LEU A 70 -3.25 10.75 1.24
N ALA A 71 -4.10 10.94 2.24
CA ALA A 71 -5.37 11.64 2.07
C ALA A 71 -5.63 12.62 3.22
N SER A 72 -6.07 13.82 2.88
CA SER A 72 -6.55 14.82 3.82
C SER A 72 -7.86 15.42 3.31
N ASN A 73 -8.70 15.88 4.24
CA ASN A 73 -9.91 16.66 3.92
C ASN A 73 -9.65 18.17 4.01
N ASN A 74 -8.43 18.58 4.30
CA ASN A 74 -8.06 19.98 4.40
C ASN A 74 -7.80 20.56 3.01
N ASP A 75 -8.32 21.76 2.77
CA ASP A 75 -7.91 22.57 1.63
C ASP A 75 -6.45 23.01 1.81
N MET A 76 -5.80 23.27 0.69
CA MET A 76 -4.43 23.74 0.61
C MET A 76 -4.41 25.20 0.13
N PRO A 77 -3.32 25.96 0.32
CA PRO A 77 -2.06 25.57 0.95
C PRO A 77 -2.17 25.40 2.47
N PHE A 78 -1.31 24.56 3.02
CA PHE A 78 -1.08 24.48 4.45
C PHE A 78 -0.28 25.69 4.92
N GLU A 79 -0.78 26.36 5.94
CA GLU A 79 -0.23 27.60 6.46
C GLU A 79 0.73 27.35 7.62
N GLN A 80 1.71 28.23 7.75
CA GLN A 80 2.69 28.19 8.82
C GLN A 80 2.02 28.21 10.21
N LYS A 81 2.60 27.45 11.16
CA LYS A 81 2.15 27.32 12.55
C LYS A 81 0.74 26.73 12.70
N LYS A 82 0.26 26.01 11.68
CA LYS A 82 -0.98 25.24 11.75
C LYS A 82 -0.67 23.75 11.63
N GLU A 83 -1.53 22.97 12.26
CA GLU A 83 -1.55 21.52 12.22
C GLU A 83 -2.74 21.06 11.37
N TYR A 84 -2.53 20.00 10.59
CA TYR A 84 -3.50 19.45 9.66
C TYR A 84 -3.55 17.93 9.78
N ASP A 85 -4.76 17.40 9.93
CA ASP A 85 -4.97 15.96 9.91
C ASP A 85 -4.84 15.39 8.50
N PHE A 86 -4.18 14.26 8.38
CA PHE A 86 -4.22 13.41 7.19
C PHE A 86 -4.14 11.93 7.58
N LYS A 87 -4.26 11.06 6.59
CA LYS A 87 -4.27 9.62 6.80
C LYS A 87 -3.40 8.93 5.76
N VAL A 88 -2.63 7.93 6.21
CA VAL A 88 -2.06 6.91 5.33
C VAL A 88 -3.08 5.79 5.20
N ILE A 89 -3.42 5.41 3.97
CA ILE A 89 -4.44 4.40 3.68
C ILE A 89 -3.80 3.31 2.82
N ILE A 90 -3.89 2.06 3.29
CA ILE A 90 -3.55 0.87 2.51
C ILE A 90 -4.83 0.10 2.28
N LYS A 91 -5.21 -0.18 1.04
CA LYS A 91 -6.50 -0.79 0.72
C LYS A 91 -6.36 -1.81 -0.39
N ARG A 92 -6.94 -3.00 -0.22
CA ARG A 92 -7.00 -4.03 -1.26
C ARG A 92 -7.70 -3.52 -2.54
N LYS A 93 -7.11 -3.83 -3.69
CA LYS A 93 -7.62 -3.54 -5.03
C LYS A 93 -7.93 -4.82 -5.81
N ASP A 94 -7.07 -5.82 -5.69
CA ASP A 94 -7.23 -7.11 -6.33
C ASP A 94 -7.88 -8.12 -5.38
N ALA A 95 -8.97 -8.76 -5.81
CA ALA A 95 -9.70 -9.72 -5.00
C ALA A 95 -8.88 -11.00 -4.71
N ASN A 96 -7.95 -11.35 -5.60
CA ASN A 96 -7.12 -12.56 -5.48
C ASN A 96 -5.83 -12.33 -4.68
N ALA A 97 -5.61 -11.11 -4.19
CA ALA A 97 -4.45 -10.77 -3.37
C ALA A 97 -4.81 -10.72 -1.88
N ARG A 98 -3.95 -11.29 -1.05
CA ARG A 98 -4.03 -11.23 0.42
C ARG A 98 -2.72 -10.66 0.96
N LEU A 99 -2.78 -9.57 1.70
CA LEU A 99 -1.59 -8.96 2.31
C LEU A 99 -1.02 -9.91 3.37
N LYS A 100 0.27 -10.23 3.26
CA LYS A 100 1.01 -11.03 4.25
C LYS A 100 1.61 -10.12 5.31
N GLU A 101 2.38 -9.14 4.87
CA GLU A 101 3.11 -8.22 5.73
C GLU A 101 3.50 -6.95 4.98
N ILE A 102 3.69 -5.89 5.75
CA ILE A 102 4.44 -4.71 5.32
C ILE A 102 5.90 -4.96 5.68
N GLU A 103 6.77 -5.02 4.69
CA GLU A 103 8.22 -5.04 4.94
C GLU A 103 8.68 -3.64 5.34
N GLU A 104 8.21 -2.61 4.63
CA GLU A 104 8.55 -1.22 4.93
C GLU A 104 7.51 -0.22 4.38
N LEU A 105 7.16 0.79 5.18
CA LEU A 105 6.56 2.05 4.74
C LEU A 105 7.47 3.17 5.19
N VAL A 106 7.92 4.03 4.28
CA VAL A 106 8.71 5.23 4.60
C VAL A 106 8.01 6.47 4.10
N ILE A 107 7.68 7.38 5.00
CA ILE A 107 7.16 8.71 4.68
C ILE A 107 8.32 9.71 4.73
N ILE A 108 8.62 10.31 3.59
CA ILE A 108 9.63 11.35 3.42
C ILE A 108 8.89 12.67 3.20
N TYR A 109 9.24 13.68 3.97
CA TYR A 109 8.62 15.01 3.92
C TYR A 109 9.69 16.10 3.97
N PRO A 110 9.39 17.30 3.44
CA PRO A 110 10.35 18.39 3.36
C PRO A 110 10.59 19.04 4.74
N LEU A 111 11.73 19.74 4.89
CA LEU A 111 12.19 20.32 6.17
C LEU A 111 11.23 21.38 6.75
N GLU A 112 10.39 21.96 5.91
CA GLU A 112 9.34 22.91 6.27
C GLU A 112 8.18 22.28 7.05
N MET A 113 8.16 20.95 7.17
CA MET A 113 7.08 20.20 7.79
C MET A 113 7.62 19.28 8.90
N LEU A 114 6.77 19.08 9.89
CA LEU A 114 6.88 17.97 10.83
C LEU A 114 5.66 17.08 10.60
N VAL A 115 5.90 15.79 10.52
CA VAL A 115 4.84 14.78 10.35
C VAL A 115 4.93 13.81 11.50
N GLU A 116 3.78 13.50 12.08
CA GLU A 116 3.64 12.53 13.17
C GLU A 116 2.59 11.48 12.78
N CYS A 117 2.93 10.21 12.98
CA CYS A 117 2.02 9.07 12.82
C CYS A 117 2.31 8.10 13.95
N ASN A 118 1.33 7.82 14.83
CA ASN A 118 1.56 7.09 16.09
C ASN A 118 2.26 5.73 15.94
N SER A 119 1.98 5.03 14.85
CA SER A 119 2.52 3.68 14.62
C SER A 119 3.88 3.69 13.92
N PHE A 120 4.39 4.86 13.52
CA PHE A 120 5.64 4.99 12.79
C PHE A 120 6.76 5.51 13.69
N GLU A 121 7.96 5.03 13.45
CA GLU A 121 9.17 5.47 14.13
C GLU A 121 9.84 6.62 13.37
N SER A 122 10.38 7.59 14.11
CA SER A 122 11.17 8.67 13.53
C SER A 122 12.52 8.17 13.00
N THR A 123 12.91 8.67 11.83
CA THR A 123 14.17 8.38 11.16
C THR A 123 14.84 9.70 10.73
N GLU A 124 16.11 9.65 10.31
CA GLU A 124 16.81 10.85 9.81
C GLU A 124 16.11 11.50 8.60
N ALA A 125 15.38 10.72 7.80
CA ALA A 125 14.77 11.17 6.55
C ALA A 125 13.23 11.32 6.62
N GLY A 126 12.62 11.08 7.79
CA GLY A 126 11.16 11.13 7.96
C GLY A 126 10.64 10.08 8.93
N LEU A 127 9.58 9.36 8.56
CA LEU A 127 8.96 8.32 9.41
C LEU A 127 9.02 6.94 8.74
N ALA A 128 9.16 5.86 9.52
CA ALA A 128 9.16 4.50 9.00
C ALA A 128 8.30 3.52 9.83
N LEU A 129 7.68 2.56 9.15
CA LEU A 129 7.02 1.39 9.72
C LEU A 129 7.61 0.14 9.05
N ARG A 130 8.14 -0.82 9.82
CA ARG A 130 8.92 -1.94 9.26
C ARG A 130 8.50 -3.28 9.82
N ASN A 131 8.58 -4.31 8.98
CA ASN A 131 8.40 -5.72 9.35
C ASN A 131 7.12 -5.97 10.16
N VAL A 132 5.97 -5.49 9.65
CA VAL A 132 4.69 -5.60 10.35
C VAL A 132 3.82 -6.66 9.68
N PRO A 133 3.59 -7.80 10.35
CA PRO A 133 2.69 -8.84 9.85
C PRO A 133 1.24 -8.35 9.77
N TYR A 134 0.45 -8.99 8.92
CA TYR A 134 -0.97 -8.68 8.71
C TYR A 134 -1.79 -8.59 10.01
N GLN A 135 -1.56 -9.48 10.97
CA GLN A 135 -2.31 -9.47 12.23
C GLN A 135 -2.03 -8.21 13.03
N THR A 136 -0.75 -7.85 13.19
CA THR A 136 -0.31 -6.64 13.88
C THR A 136 -0.81 -5.37 13.18
N LEU A 137 -0.83 -5.33 11.84
CA LEU A 137 -1.38 -4.18 11.10
C LEU A 137 -2.82 -3.86 11.51
N LYS A 138 -3.64 -4.88 11.78
CA LYS A 138 -5.04 -4.67 12.21
C LYS A 138 -5.14 -4.09 13.62
N GLU A 139 -4.13 -4.31 14.46
CA GLU A 139 -4.10 -3.81 15.83
C GLU A 139 -3.62 -2.35 15.90
N ILE A 140 -2.67 -1.99 15.03
CA ILE A 140 -2.02 -0.66 15.03
C ILE A 140 -2.64 0.34 14.05
N SER A 141 -3.76 -0.01 13.41
CA SER A 141 -4.47 0.84 12.45
C SER A 141 -5.98 0.79 12.66
N ASP A 142 -6.69 1.78 12.14
CA ASP A 142 -8.15 1.75 12.06
C ASP A 142 -8.57 0.86 10.88
N TYR A 143 -8.70 -0.44 11.16
CA TYR A 143 -8.90 -1.50 10.17
C TYR A 143 -10.37 -1.69 9.77
N GLU A 144 -10.70 -1.49 8.50
CA GLU A 144 -12.01 -1.78 7.90
C GLU A 144 -12.00 -3.17 7.20
N LYS A 145 -12.55 -4.19 7.88
CA LYS A 145 -12.56 -5.59 7.41
C LYS A 145 -13.18 -5.78 6.01
N GLU A 146 -14.34 -5.18 5.75
CA GLU A 146 -15.08 -5.39 4.50
C GLU A 146 -14.30 -4.99 3.24
N LYS A 147 -13.39 -4.02 3.39
CA LYS A 147 -12.57 -3.49 2.29
C LYS A 147 -11.12 -3.92 2.37
N ASP A 148 -10.75 -4.69 3.40
CA ASP A 148 -9.37 -5.00 3.77
C ASP A 148 -8.48 -3.76 3.67
N LYS A 149 -8.84 -2.78 4.51
CA LYS A 149 -8.31 -1.41 4.48
C LYS A 149 -7.74 -1.05 5.84
N PHE A 150 -6.49 -0.62 5.84
CA PHE A 150 -5.74 -0.14 7.00
C PHE A 150 -5.61 1.37 6.92
N ILE A 151 -5.88 2.05 8.03
CA ILE A 151 -5.87 3.51 8.10
C ILE A 151 -4.99 3.93 9.27
N PHE A 152 -3.94 4.68 8.98
CA PHE A 152 -3.07 5.27 9.98
C PHE A 152 -3.36 6.77 10.05
N PRO A 153 -3.98 7.26 11.13
CA PRO A 153 -4.13 8.69 11.34
C PRO A 153 -2.76 9.32 11.58
N CYS A 154 -2.55 10.47 10.96
CA CYS A 154 -1.32 11.24 11.07
C CYS A 154 -1.65 12.74 11.15
N SER A 155 -0.73 13.52 11.69
CA SER A 155 -0.79 14.98 11.67
C SER A 155 0.42 15.56 10.96
N LEU A 156 0.21 16.73 10.36
CA LEU A 156 1.23 17.51 9.68
C LEU A 156 1.23 18.92 10.23
N TYR A 157 2.39 19.37 10.71
CA TYR A 157 2.60 20.72 11.20
C TYR A 157 3.58 21.49 10.28
N VAL A 158 3.18 22.68 9.83
CA VAL A 158 4.03 23.51 8.96
C VAL A 158 4.90 24.44 9.81
N THR A 159 6.21 24.17 9.86
CA THR A 159 7.17 24.97 10.65
C THR A 159 7.48 26.31 9.96
N ARG A 160 7.60 26.29 8.63
CA ARG A 160 7.97 27.46 7.82
C ARG A 160 7.22 27.43 6.49
N ALA A 161 6.58 28.54 6.11
CA ALA A 161 5.94 28.66 4.81
C ALA A 161 6.25 30.02 4.16
N PRO A 162 6.48 30.06 2.84
CA PRO A 162 6.57 31.32 2.09
C PRO A 162 5.21 32.04 2.02
N VAL A 163 5.23 33.32 1.61
CA VAL A 163 4.00 34.09 1.42
C VAL A 163 3.21 33.56 0.22
N GLU A 164 3.90 33.31 -0.89
CA GLU A 164 3.33 32.65 -2.07
C GLU A 164 3.36 31.13 -1.89
N ALA A 165 2.30 30.45 -2.32
CA ALA A 165 2.21 29.01 -2.16
C ALA A 165 3.24 28.30 -3.05
N ILE A 166 4.06 27.44 -2.43
CA ILE A 166 4.97 26.54 -3.14
C ILE A 166 4.50 25.09 -2.99
N GLN A 167 4.85 24.27 -3.97
CA GLN A 167 4.61 22.84 -3.92
C GLN A 167 5.78 22.17 -3.17
N ALA A 168 5.46 21.34 -2.19
CA ALA A 168 6.42 20.68 -1.32
C ALA A 168 5.99 19.21 -1.14
N PRO A 169 6.45 18.27 -1.97
CA PRO A 169 5.86 16.94 -2.03
C PRO A 169 6.18 16.10 -0.78
N ILE A 170 5.18 15.33 -0.33
CA ILE A 170 5.37 14.23 0.63
C ILE A 170 5.38 12.93 -0.15
N VAL A 171 6.38 12.08 0.10
CA VAL A 171 6.58 10.81 -0.61
C VAL A 171 6.40 9.66 0.37
N LEU A 172 5.59 8.67 0.01
CA LEU A 172 5.43 7.42 0.72
C LEU A 172 5.96 6.28 -0.15
N ASN A 173 7.06 5.68 0.28
CA ASN A 173 7.60 4.45 -0.31
C ASN A 173 7.05 3.26 0.46
N ALA A 174 6.40 2.34 -0.24
CA ALA A 174 5.79 1.15 0.36
C ALA A 174 6.36 -0.11 -0.28
N ARG A 175 6.84 -1.02 0.56
CA ARG A 175 7.28 -2.37 0.20
C ARG A 175 6.53 -3.37 1.07
N TYR A 176 5.84 -4.31 0.43
CA TYR A 176 4.98 -5.26 1.11
C TYR A 176 4.86 -6.57 0.33
N VAL A 177 4.48 -7.63 1.03
CA VAL A 177 4.34 -8.96 0.45
C VAL A 177 2.88 -9.37 0.41
N VAL A 178 2.44 -9.93 -0.71
CA VAL A 178 1.10 -10.49 -0.87
C VAL A 178 1.16 -11.97 -1.25
N TYR A 179 0.16 -12.73 -0.82
CA TYR A 179 -0.17 -14.02 -1.38
C TYR A 179 -1.17 -13.84 -2.52
N SER A 180 -0.99 -14.60 -3.60
CA SER A 180 -1.96 -14.72 -4.70
C SER A 180 -2.27 -16.19 -4.94
N ASP A 181 -3.56 -16.52 -4.92
CA ASP A 181 -4.01 -17.91 -5.07
C ASP A 181 -4.36 -18.18 -6.54
N TYR A 182 -3.75 -19.22 -7.10
CA TYR A 182 -4.11 -19.74 -8.43
C TYR A 182 -4.71 -21.12 -8.27
N ILE A 183 -6.01 -21.22 -8.58
CA ILE A 183 -6.74 -22.48 -8.52
C ILE A 183 -6.80 -23.06 -9.92
N THR A 184 -6.25 -24.25 -10.12
CA THR A 184 -6.35 -24.99 -11.38
C THR A 184 -6.98 -26.37 -11.17
N LYS A 185 -7.81 -26.79 -12.13
CA LYS A 185 -8.41 -28.13 -12.16
C LYS A 185 -7.45 -29.09 -12.86
N VAL A 186 -7.15 -30.20 -12.21
CA VAL A 186 -6.38 -31.28 -12.84
C VAL A 186 -7.34 -32.27 -13.48
N TYR A 187 -7.12 -32.55 -14.76
CA TYR A 187 -7.80 -33.64 -15.46
C TYR A 187 -6.84 -34.82 -15.55
N LYS A 188 -7.27 -35.99 -15.07
CA LYS A 188 -6.52 -37.23 -15.29
C LYS A 188 -6.57 -37.52 -16.79
N ALA A 189 -5.40 -37.61 -17.43
CA ALA A 189 -5.33 -38.02 -18.83
C ALA A 189 -5.85 -39.49 -18.95
N PRO A 190 -6.63 -39.81 -19.99
CA PRO A 190 -7.14 -41.16 -20.22
C PRO A 190 -6.02 -42.18 -20.44
#